data_AF-A0A1Q8BA43-F1
#
_entry.id   AF-A0A1Q8BA43-F1
#
_cell.length_a   1.000
_cell.length_b   1.000
_cell.length_c   1.000
_cell.angle_alpha   90.00
_cell.angle_beta   90.00
_cell.angle_gamma   90.00
#
_symmetry.space_group_name_H-M   'P 1'
#
loop_
_entity.id
_entity.type
_entity.pdbx_description
1 polymer ?
#
loop_
_entity_poly.entity_id
_entity_poly.type
_entity_poly.pdbx_seq_one_letter_code
_entity_poly.pdbx_strand_id
1 'polypeptide(L)'
;MPNRGFTLIEVVITSAVVACGLAAVASMFSLAVRADIANRQAAVAAALLYDKMEQFRSTPLNDPLWADGADDITYDTKYMRVWQVRGGALRTVTITIYAENASNRKQSELIRATTLVSGTF
;
A
#
# COMPACT_ATOMS: atom_id res chain seq x y z
N MET A 1 11.79 3.48 62.37
CA MET A 1 11.63 3.84 60.93
C MET A 1 10.18 3.58 60.56
N PRO A 2 9.36 4.58 60.19
CA PRO A 2 7.97 4.32 59.89
C PRO A 2 7.87 3.73 58.47
N ASN A 3 7.52 2.44 58.38
CA ASN A 3 7.08 1.82 57.13
C ASN A 3 5.75 2.47 56.72
N ARG A 4 5.81 3.47 55.84
CA ARG A 4 4.62 4.08 55.25
C ARG A 4 4.15 3.16 54.12
N GLY A 5 3.10 2.38 54.38
CA GLY A 5 2.41 1.60 53.35
C GLY A 5 1.59 2.51 52.42
N PHE A 6 1.31 2.02 51.22
CA PHE A 6 0.44 2.70 50.26
C PHE A 6 -1.01 2.71 50.77
N THR A 7 -1.69 3.84 50.57
CA THR A 7 -3.11 3.92 50.90
C THR A 7 -3.97 3.27 49.81
N LEU A 8 -5.14 2.73 50.16
CA LEU A 8 -6.04 2.10 49.19
C LEU A 8 -6.45 3.09 48.08
N ILE A 9 -6.71 4.35 48.45
CA ILE A 9 -7.06 5.40 47.49
C ILE A 9 -5.93 5.72 46.52
N GLU A 10 -4.68 5.70 46.99
CA GLU A 10 -3.50 5.94 46.15
C GLU A 10 -3.29 4.83 45.13
N VAL A 11 -3.51 3.57 45.51
CA VAL A 11 -3.48 2.44 44.57
C VAL A 11 -4.58 2.57 43.52
N VAL A 12 -5.80 2.95 43.93
CA VAL A 12 -6.92 3.15 43.00
C VAL A 12 -6.62 4.27 42.01
N ILE A 13 -6.16 5.43 42.47
CA ILE A 13 -5.81 6.56 41.59
C ILE A 13 -4.66 6.17 40.65
N THR A 14 -3.61 5.53 41.17
CA THR A 14 -2.46 5.10 40.36
C THR A 14 -2.89 4.10 39.28
N SER A 15 -3.71 3.11 39.64
CA SER A 15 -4.22 2.11 38.70
C SER A 15 -5.10 2.74 37.60
N ALA A 16 -5.90 3.76 37.94
CA ALA A 16 -6.71 4.48 36.97
C ALA A 16 -5.85 5.26 35.96
N VAL A 17 -4.79 5.93 36.44
CA VAL A 17 -3.84 6.65 35.58
C VAL A 17 -3.09 5.67 34.67
N VAL A 18 -2.62 4.55 35.22
CA VAL A 18 -1.93 3.50 34.44
C VAL A 18 -2.85 2.91 33.38
N ALA A 19 -4.10 2.60 33.73
CA ALA A 19 -5.07 2.06 32.77
C ALA A 19 -5.34 3.03 31.62
N CYS A 20 -5.50 4.33 31.91
CA CYS A 20 -5.65 5.37 30.90
C CYS A 20 -4.42 5.46 29.98
N GLY A 21 -3.21 5.44 30.55
CA GLY A 21 -1.96 5.45 29.80
C GLY A 21 -1.81 4.24 28.87
N LEU A 22 -2.12 3.03 29.36
CA LEU A 22 -2.06 1.81 28.56
C LEU A 22 -3.07 1.83 27.40
N ALA A 23 -4.28 2.35 27.63
CA ALA A 23 -5.28 2.50 26.57
C ALA A 23 -4.80 3.44 25.46
N ALA A 24 -4.17 4.56 25.81
CA ALA A 24 -3.59 5.48 24.85
C ALA A 24 -2.48 4.81 24.03
N VAL A 25 -1.56 4.09 24.69
CA VAL A 25 -0.46 3.39 24.02
C VAL A 25 -0.98 2.28 23.09
N ALA A 26 -1.97 1.50 23.52
CA ALA A 26 -2.59 0.47 22.69
C ALA A 26 -3.22 1.05 21.39
N SER A 27 -3.81 2.25 21.49
CA SER A 27 -4.35 2.94 20.33
C SER A 27 -3.26 3.37 19.34
N MET A 28 -2.12 3.85 19.84
CA MET A 28 -0.96 4.22 19.02
C MET A 28 -0.35 3.02 18.31
N PHE A 29 -0.21 1.87 18.99
CA PHE A 29 0.25 0.63 18.36
C PHE A 29 -0.66 0.20 17.21
N SER A 30 -1.98 0.29 17.41
CA SER A 30 -2.96 -0.05 16.37
C SER A 30 -2.83 0.84 15.15
N LEU A 31 -2.58 2.15 15.35
CA LEU A 31 -2.34 3.10 14.27
C LEU A 31 -1.00 2.83 13.56
N ALA A 32 0.06 2.53 14.32
CA ALA A 32 1.38 2.25 13.77
C ALA A 32 1.38 1.01 12.87
N VAL A 33 0.74 -0.08 13.30
CA VAL A 33 0.61 -1.31 12.48
C VAL A 33 -0.16 -1.05 11.19
N ARG A 34 -1.26 -0.26 11.25
CA ARG A 34 -2.02 0.09 10.05
C ARG A 34 -1.21 0.94 9.08
N ALA A 35 -0.43 1.89 9.61
CA ALA A 35 0.45 2.73 8.80
C ALA A 35 1.57 1.91 8.13
N ASP A 36 2.16 0.96 8.85
CA ASP A 36 3.19 0.07 8.30
C ASP A 36 2.67 -0.80 7.15
N ILE A 37 1.50 -1.43 7.32
CA ILE A 37 0.84 -2.22 6.27
C ILE A 37 0.57 -1.36 5.03
N ALA A 38 0.03 -0.14 5.21
CA ALA A 38 -0.26 0.76 4.11
C ALA A 38 1.03 1.20 3.37
N ASN A 39 2.09 1.54 4.12
CA ASN A 39 3.38 1.92 3.54
C ASN A 39 4.01 0.77 2.77
N ARG A 40 3.97 -0.45 3.31
CA ARG A 40 4.45 -1.64 2.62
C ARG A 40 3.67 -1.90 1.34
N GLN A 41 2.35 -1.77 1.36
CA GLN A 41 1.51 -1.91 0.17
C GLN A 41 1.86 -0.87 -0.90
N ALA A 42 2.06 0.39 -0.50
CA ALA A 42 2.45 1.45 -1.42
C ALA A 42 3.84 1.21 -2.03
N ALA A 43 4.82 0.74 -1.24
CA ALA A 43 6.16 0.42 -1.72
C ALA A 43 6.15 -0.72 -2.74
N VAL A 44 5.40 -1.80 -2.48
CA VAL A 44 5.24 -2.91 -3.43
C VAL A 44 4.52 -2.43 -4.69
N ALA A 45 3.45 -1.64 -4.56
CA ALA A 45 2.72 -1.12 -5.72
C ALA A 45 3.60 -0.21 -6.59
N ALA A 46 4.46 0.62 -5.99
CA ALA A 46 5.42 1.43 -6.71
C ALA A 46 6.44 0.56 -7.47
N ALA A 47 7.00 -0.46 -6.82
CA ALA A 47 7.92 -1.40 -7.48
C ALA A 47 7.27 -2.10 -8.69
N LEU A 48 6.03 -2.56 -8.55
CA LEU A 48 5.27 -3.20 -9.63
C LEU A 48 4.93 -2.26 -10.77
N LEU A 49 4.66 -0.99 -10.44
CA LEU A 49 4.43 0.03 -11.43
C LEU A 49 5.70 0.32 -12.23
N TYR A 50 6.84 0.48 -11.56
CA TYR A 50 8.13 0.70 -12.23
C TYR A 50 8.54 -0.48 -13.11
N ASP A 51 8.39 -1.71 -12.61
CA ASP A 51 8.65 -2.93 -13.38
C ASP A 51 7.79 -2.99 -14.66
N LYS A 52 6.50 -2.68 -14.55
CA LYS A 52 5.61 -2.66 -15.71
C LYS A 52 5.94 -1.52 -16.68
N MET A 53 6.31 -0.34 -16.19
CA MET A 53 6.79 0.76 -17.02
C MET A 53 8.06 0.39 -17.79
N GLU A 54 8.99 -0.29 -17.12
CA GLU A 54 10.22 -0.78 -17.73
C GLU A 54 9.95 -1.86 -18.78
N GLN A 55 8.99 -2.75 -18.52
CA GLN A 55 8.50 -3.71 -19.52
C GLN A 55 8.02 -2.97 -20.77
N PHE A 56 7.13 -1.97 -20.63
CA PHE A 56 6.68 -1.19 -21.79
C PHE A 56 7.79 -0.40 -22.49
N ARG A 57 8.84 0.00 -21.76
CA ARG A 57 10.01 0.69 -22.34
C ARG A 57 10.89 -0.24 -23.16
N SER A 58 11.03 -1.50 -22.74
CA SER A 58 11.88 -2.50 -23.39
C SER A 58 11.14 -3.33 -24.45
N THR A 59 9.82 -3.38 -24.40
CA THR A 59 9.00 -4.14 -25.35
C THR A 59 8.90 -3.45 -26.72
N PRO A 60 9.20 -4.15 -27.83
CA PRO A 60 9.01 -3.63 -29.18
C PRO A 60 7.56 -3.20 -29.46
N LEU A 61 7.37 -2.14 -30.25
CA LEU A 61 6.02 -1.60 -30.58
C LEU A 61 5.09 -2.58 -31.32
N ASN A 62 5.62 -3.67 -31.86
CA ASN A 62 4.84 -4.69 -32.58
C ASN A 62 4.34 -5.82 -31.68
N ASP A 63 4.67 -5.80 -30.39
CA ASP A 63 4.25 -6.82 -29.43
C ASP A 63 2.75 -6.69 -29.07
N PRO A 64 1.99 -7.79 -28.96
CA PRO A 64 0.62 -7.78 -28.45
C PRO A 64 0.46 -7.18 -27.04
N LEU A 65 1.53 -7.06 -26.25
CA LEU A 65 1.53 -6.38 -24.95
C LEU A 65 1.06 -4.91 -25.01
N TRP A 66 1.07 -4.29 -26.18
CA TRP A 66 0.57 -2.92 -26.39
C TRP A 66 -0.96 -2.80 -26.47
N ALA A 67 -1.70 -3.88 -26.22
CA ALA A 67 -3.13 -3.83 -25.99
C ALA A 67 -3.46 -3.52 -24.51
N ASP A 68 -4.66 -2.98 -24.27
CA ASP A 68 -5.19 -2.84 -22.91
C ASP A 68 -5.27 -4.20 -22.21
N GLY A 69 -4.98 -4.22 -20.91
CA GLY A 69 -4.97 -5.47 -20.17
C GLY A 69 -4.95 -5.30 -18.67
N ALA A 70 -5.18 -6.43 -18.00
CA ALA A 70 -5.10 -6.55 -16.56
C ALA A 70 -4.37 -7.84 -16.19
N ASP A 71 -3.65 -7.81 -15.08
CA ASP A 71 -2.92 -8.94 -14.55
C ASP A 71 -2.99 -8.96 -13.02
N ASP A 72 -3.16 -10.17 -12.47
CA ASP A 72 -3.24 -10.41 -11.04
C ASP A 72 -1.91 -10.97 -10.54
N ILE A 73 -1.23 -10.24 -9.66
CA ILE A 73 -0.03 -10.73 -8.99
C ILE A 73 -0.31 -10.97 -7.52
N THR A 74 0.05 -12.17 -7.05
CA THR A 74 0.01 -12.51 -5.64
C THR A 74 1.42 -12.48 -5.07
N TYR A 75 1.66 -11.57 -4.14
CA TYR A 75 2.81 -11.64 -3.24
C TYR A 75 2.29 -12.10 -1.88
N ASP A 76 2.29 -11.21 -0.89
CA ASP A 76 1.66 -11.42 0.42
C ASP A 76 0.18 -11.01 0.40
N THR A 77 -0.14 -10.00 -0.40
CA THR A 77 -1.50 -9.60 -0.75
C THR A 77 -1.69 -9.69 -2.26
N LYS A 78 -2.95 -9.83 -2.70
CA LYS A 78 -3.27 -9.83 -4.12
C LYS A 78 -3.31 -8.41 -4.66
N TYR A 79 -2.53 -8.17 -5.71
CA TYR A 79 -2.47 -6.91 -6.45
C TYR A 79 -3.01 -7.13 -7.86
N MET A 80 -3.81 -6.19 -8.34
CA MET A 80 -4.27 -6.18 -9.73
C MET A 80 -3.62 -5.00 -10.44
N ARG A 81 -2.87 -5.28 -11.49
CA ARG A 81 -2.29 -4.27 -12.37
C ARG A 81 -3.20 -4.11 -13.56
N VAL A 82 -3.56 -2.88 -13.89
CA VAL A 82 -4.32 -2.56 -15.09
C VAL A 82 -3.52 -1.56 -15.89
N TRP A 83 -3.38 -1.81 -17.19
CA TRP A 83 -2.74 -0.87 -18.10
C TRP A 83 -3.67 -0.53 -19.25
N GLN A 84 -3.63 0.73 -19.64
CA GLN A 84 -4.39 1.27 -20.75
C GLN A 84 -3.41 1.96 -21.69
N VAL A 85 -3.39 1.53 -22.94
CA VAL A 85 -2.56 2.07 -24.00
C VAL A 85 -3.43 2.94 -24.90
N ARG A 86 -3.09 4.22 -25.00
CA ARG A 86 -3.76 5.13 -25.94
C ARG A 86 -2.77 5.73 -26.93
N GLY A 87 -3.23 5.98 -28.15
CA GLY A 87 -2.48 6.73 -29.15
C GLY A 87 -1.95 5.87 -30.30
N GLY A 88 -1.70 6.53 -31.44
CA GLY A 88 -1.22 5.90 -32.69
C GLY A 88 0.30 5.92 -32.79
N ALA A 89 0.88 7.07 -33.17
CA ALA A 89 2.34 7.22 -33.38
C ALA A 89 3.13 7.48 -32.09
N LEU A 90 2.53 8.15 -31.10
CA LEU A 90 3.01 8.25 -29.73
C LEU A 90 2.06 7.43 -28.86
N ARG A 91 2.58 6.46 -28.10
CA ARG A 91 1.77 5.60 -27.26
C ARG A 91 1.86 6.08 -25.82
N THR A 92 0.75 6.58 -25.30
CA THR A 92 0.58 6.92 -23.90
C THR A 92 0.14 5.67 -23.14
N VAL A 93 0.93 5.25 -22.16
CA VAL A 93 0.59 4.11 -21.30
C VAL A 93 0.20 4.63 -19.92
N THR A 94 -1.00 4.30 -19.48
CA THR A 94 -1.46 4.56 -18.12
C THR A 94 -1.52 3.25 -17.36
N ILE A 95 -0.75 3.16 -16.27
CA ILE A 95 -0.66 1.97 -15.43
C ILE A 95 -1.27 2.32 -14.08
N THR A 96 -2.20 1.50 -13.63
CA THR A 96 -2.86 1.63 -12.33
C THR A 96 -2.69 0.34 -11.56
N ILE A 97 -2.29 0.44 -10.29
CA ILE A 97 -2.12 -0.71 -9.41
C ILE A 97 -3.17 -0.64 -8.32
N TYR A 98 -3.93 -1.73 -8.19
CA TYR A 98 -4.92 -1.92 -7.15
C TYR A 98 -4.42 -2.98 -6.16
N ALA A 99 -4.72 -2.81 -4.88
CA ALA A 99 -4.62 -3.89 -3.90
C ALA A 99 -6.00 -4.40 -3.54
N GLU A 100 -6.14 -5.72 -3.45
CA GLU A 100 -7.35 -6.35 -2.95
C GLU A 100 -7.33 -6.36 -1.41
N ASN A 101 -8.38 -5.80 -0.80
CA ASN A 101 -8.59 -5.96 0.62
C ASN A 101 -9.13 -7.37 0.91
N ALA A 102 -8.31 -8.19 1.58
CA ALA A 102 -8.67 -9.57 1.97
C ALA A 102 -10.01 -9.68 2.70
N SER A 103 -10.43 -8.63 3.43
CA SER A 103 -11.68 -8.63 4.20
C SER A 103 -12.95 -8.41 3.36
N ASN A 104 -12.89 -7.67 2.24
CA ASN A 104 -14.09 -7.26 1.50
C ASN A 104 -13.99 -7.50 -0.01
N ARG A 105 -12.88 -8.11 -0.48
CA ARG A 105 -12.51 -8.25 -1.90
C ARG A 105 -12.62 -6.95 -2.71
N LYS A 106 -12.68 -5.79 -2.02
CA LYS A 106 -12.73 -4.47 -2.64
C LYS A 106 -11.31 -4.06 -3.00
N GLN A 107 -11.16 -3.68 -4.25
CA GLN A 107 -9.92 -3.18 -4.80
C GLN A 107 -9.79 -1.70 -4.44
N SER A 108 -8.67 -1.34 -3.79
CA SER A 108 -8.30 0.06 -3.55
C SER A 108 -7.18 0.45 -4.51
N GLU A 109 -7.35 1.57 -5.22
CA GLU A 109 -6.29 2.16 -6.04
C GLU A 109 -5.15 2.62 -5.12
N LEU A 110 -3.95 2.09 -5.33
CA LEU A 110 -2.77 2.45 -4.55
C LEU A 110 -1.94 3.51 -5.26
N ILE A 111 -1.75 3.35 -6.57
CA ILE A 111 -0.91 4.24 -7.37
C ILE A 111 -1.31 4.19 -8.84
N ARG A 112 -1.18 5.34 -9.51
CA ARG A 112 -1.38 5.50 -10.95
C ARG A 112 -0.26 6.34 -11.52
N ALA A 113 0.28 5.90 -12.66
CA ALA A 113 1.21 6.70 -13.45
C ALA A 113 0.83 6.65 -14.92
N THR A 114 1.08 7.77 -15.60
CA THR A 114 0.93 7.88 -17.05
C THR A 114 2.26 8.30 -17.63
N THR A 115 2.72 7.56 -18.63
CA THR A 115 3.97 7.84 -19.34
C THR A 115 3.76 7.86 -20.84
N LEU A 116 4.54 8.69 -21.53
CA LEU A 116 4.62 8.72 -22.98
C LEU A 116 5.77 7.82 -23.41
N VAL A 117 5.47 6.80 -24.22
CA VAL A 117 6.49 5.97 -24.83
C VAL A 117 6.55 6.32 -26.32
N SER A 118 7.72 6.80 -26.73
CA SER A 118 8.07 6.99 -28.14
C SER A 118 8.90 5.78 -28.56
N GLY A 119 8.55 5.18 -29.71
CA GLY A 119 9.40 4.16 -30.30
C GLY A 119 10.70 4.80 -30.75
N THR A 120 11.78 4.58 -30.03
CA THR A 120 13.12 4.74 -30.59
C THR A 120 13.32 3.58 -31.56
N PHE A 121 13.12 3.87 -32.84
CA PHE A 121 13.56 3.03 -33.94
C PHE A 121 15.07 3.22 -34.15
#